data_AF-A0A6A4F624-F1
#
_entry.id   AF-A0A6A4F624-F1
#
_cell.length_a   1.000
_cell.length_b   1.000
_cell.length_c   1.000
_cell.angle_alpha   90.00
_cell.angle_beta   90.00
_cell.angle_gamma   90.00
#
_symmetry.space_group_name_H-M   'P 1'
#
loop_
_entity.id
_entity.type
_entity.pdbx_description
1 polymer ?
#
loop_
_entity_poly.entity_id
_entity_poly.type
_entity_poly.pdbx_seq_one_letter_code
_entity_poly.pdbx_strand_id
1 'polypeptide(L)'
;MCNTIENCFSALKAHIKQYLALMRDEMNRPRTQPTSSGPRISKTEARMHLLERAVHVSMPRITQVMVQRMKLHAAKFVVAAIRMEDMKYGE
;
A
#
# COMPACT_ATOMS: atom_id res chain seq x y z
N MET A 1 0.04 -8.82 19.73
CA MET A 1 0.70 -7.59 19.19
C MET A 1 0.57 -7.66 17.68
N CYS A 2 -0.01 -6.66 17.01
CA CYS A 2 -0.14 -6.66 15.55
C CYS A 2 1.22 -6.98 14.91
N ASN A 3 1.23 -7.94 13.99
CA ASN A 3 2.45 -8.41 13.36
C ASN A 3 3.19 -7.20 12.78
N THR A 4 4.51 -7.20 12.85
CA THR A 4 5.32 -6.09 12.33
C THR A 4 4.96 -5.79 10.87
N ILE A 5 4.62 -6.83 10.11
CA ILE A 5 4.12 -6.77 8.74
C ILE A 5 2.78 -6.03 8.66
N GLU A 6 1.80 -6.38 9.50
CA GLU A 6 0.47 -5.75 9.53
C GLU A 6 0.54 -4.27 9.91
N ASN A 7 1.44 -3.90 10.83
CA ASN A 7 1.67 -2.50 11.20
C ASN A 7 2.18 -1.69 9.99
N CYS A 8 3.04 -2.28 9.16
CA CYS A 8 3.56 -1.62 7.97
C CYS A 8 2.48 -1.40 6.92
N PHE A 9 1.67 -2.42 6.63
CA PHE A 9 0.56 -2.30 5.70
C PHE A 9 -0.54 -1.37 6.21
N SER A 10 -0.80 -1.35 7.52
CA SER A 10 -1.78 -0.46 8.14
C SER A 10 -1.37 1.01 8.01
N ALA A 11 -0.09 1.33 8.24
CA ALA A 11 0.44 2.67 8.04
C ALA A 11 0.35 3.12 6.58
N LEU A 12 0.78 2.29 5.63
CA LEU A 12 0.67 2.57 4.19
C LEU A 12 -0.79 2.81 3.78
N LYS A 13 -1.70 1.91 4.21
CA LYS A 13 -3.13 1.99 3.93
C LYS A 13 -3.76 3.27 4.49
N ALA A 14 -3.37 3.69 5.69
CA ALA A 14 -3.87 4.93 6.28
C ALA A 14 -3.48 6.17 5.46
N HIS A 15 -2.22 6.23 5.00
CA HIS A 15 -1.75 7.33 4.16
C HIS A 15 -2.38 7.36 2.76
N ILE A 16 -2.56 6.18 2.13
CA ILE A 16 -3.29 6.08 0.87
C ILE A 16 -4.73 6.59 1.05
N LYS A 17 -5.42 6.16 2.12
CA LYS A 17 -6.78 6.64 2.42
C LYS A 17 -6.84 8.15 2.63
N GLN A 18 -5.87 8.72 3.34
CA GLN A 18 -5.78 10.16 3.55
C GLN A 18 -5.60 10.90 2.22
N TYR A 19 -4.70 10.43 1.36
CA TYR A 19 -4.50 11.01 0.02
C TYR A 19 -5.77 10.93 -0.83
N LEU A 20 -6.44 9.78 -0.85
CA LEU A 20 -7.70 9.62 -1.60
C LEU A 20 -8.83 10.51 -1.06
N ALA A 21 -8.87 10.76 0.25
CA ALA A 21 -9.83 11.68 0.84
C ALA A 21 -9.59 13.13 0.39
N LEU A 22 -8.33 13.55 0.23
CA LEU A 22 -7.97 14.85 -0.32
C LEU A 22 -8.31 14.96 -1.82
N MET A 23 -8.16 13.86 -2.56
CA MET A 23 -8.44 13.80 -4.00
C MET A 23 -9.87 13.35 -4.33
N ARG A 24 -10.81 13.51 -3.39
CA ARG A 24 -12.20 13.02 -3.52
C ARG A 24 -12.92 13.61 -4.73
N ASP A 25 -12.61 14.84 -5.09
CA ASP A 25 -13.22 15.48 -6.27
C ASP A 25 -12.74 14.83 -7.56
N GLU A 26 -11.44 14.54 -7.68
CA GLU A 26 -10.88 13.82 -8.83
C GLU A 26 -11.42 12.39 -8.94
N MET A 27 -11.60 11.69 -7.81
CA MET A 27 -12.24 10.36 -7.75
C MET A 27 -13.68 10.34 -8.29
N ASN A 28 -14.39 11.48 -8.16
CA ASN A 28 -15.80 11.63 -8.51
C ASN A 28 -16.02 12.47 -9.77
N ARG A 29 -14.96 12.87 -10.49
CA ARG A 29 -15.07 13.72 -11.67
C ARG A 29 -16.02 13.12 -12.72
N PRO A 30 -16.97 13.93 -13.26
CA PRO A 30 -17.84 13.51 -14.34
C PRO A 30 -17.09 13.16 -15.61
N ARG A 31 -17.65 12.22 -16.38
CA ARG A 31 -17.12 11.65 -17.65
C ARG A 31 -16.94 12.68 -18.78
N THR A 32 -17.36 13.93 -18.57
CA THR A 32 -17.44 15.00 -19.57
C THR A 32 -16.25 15.95 -19.58
N GLN A 33 -15.34 15.93 -18.60
CA GLN A 33 -14.13 16.75 -18.66
C GLN A 33 -13.09 16.08 -19.57
N PRO A 34 -12.65 16.74 -20.66
CA PRO A 34 -11.47 16.32 -21.40
C PRO A 34 -10.28 16.34 -20.43
N THR A 35 -9.49 15.28 -20.38
CA THR A 35 -8.15 15.39 -19.80
C THR A 35 -7.37 16.37 -20.67
N SER A 36 -6.56 17.26 -20.07
CA SER A 36 -5.88 18.31 -20.84
C SER A 36 -4.77 17.75 -21.77
N SER A 37 -4.63 16.42 -21.88
CA SER A 37 -3.45 15.78 -22.49
C SER A 37 -3.67 14.36 -23.04
N GLY A 38 -4.86 13.97 -23.53
CA GLY A 38 -4.96 12.66 -24.20
C GLY A 38 -6.36 12.10 -24.45
N PRO A 39 -6.46 10.81 -24.87
CA PRO A 39 -7.72 10.13 -25.11
C PRO A 39 -8.63 10.19 -23.87
N ARG A 40 -9.94 10.13 -24.09
CA ARG A 40 -10.92 10.02 -22.99
C ARG A 40 -10.66 8.72 -22.20
N ILE A 41 -9.90 8.80 -21.13
CA ILE A 41 -9.66 7.67 -20.23
C ILE A 41 -10.95 7.26 -19.53
N SER A 42 -11.12 5.97 -19.29
CA SER A 42 -12.30 5.48 -18.59
C SER A 42 -12.31 5.91 -17.12
N LYS A 43 -13.48 5.90 -16.47
CA LYS A 43 -13.58 6.16 -15.02
C LYS A 43 -12.72 5.19 -14.21
N THR A 44 -12.63 3.94 -14.65
CA THR A 44 -11.80 2.90 -14.03
C THR A 44 -10.32 3.25 -14.15
N GLU A 45 -9.88 3.63 -15.35
CA GLU A 45 -8.49 4.02 -15.63
C GLU A 45 -8.06 5.28 -14.87
N ALA A 46 -8.90 6.30 -14.83
CA ALA A 46 -8.65 7.50 -14.02
C ALA A 46 -8.48 7.16 -12.52
N ARG A 47 -9.29 6.22 -12.01
CA ARG A 47 -9.16 5.73 -10.63
C ARG A 47 -7.87 4.92 -10.43
N MET A 48 -7.46 4.11 -11.40
CA MET A 48 -6.20 3.37 -11.34
C MET A 48 -5.00 4.32 -11.26
N HIS A 49 -4.95 5.35 -12.10
CA HIS A 49 -3.91 6.38 -12.02
C HIS A 49 -3.91 7.12 -10.68
N LEU A 50 -5.09 7.47 -10.16
CA LEU A 50 -5.18 8.11 -8.85
C LEU A 50 -4.65 7.20 -7.73
N LEU A 51 -4.94 5.90 -7.78
CA LEU A 51 -4.41 4.91 -6.84
C LEU A 51 -2.89 4.74 -6.98
N GLU A 52 -2.36 4.68 -8.20
CA GLU A 52 -0.91 4.62 -8.43
C GLU A 52 -0.18 5.83 -7.85
N ARG A 53 -0.72 7.04 -8.05
CA ARG A 53 -0.17 8.26 -7.43
C ARG A 53 -0.27 8.22 -5.91
N ALA A 54 -1.40 7.76 -5.36
CA ALA A 54 -1.58 7.64 -3.92
C ALA A 54 -0.53 6.70 -3.29
N VAL A 55 -0.22 5.59 -3.97
CA VAL A 55 0.83 4.66 -3.55
C VAL A 55 2.20 5.32 -3.61
N HIS A 56 2.57 5.95 -4.73
CA HIS A 56 3.87 6.62 -4.87
C HIS A 56 4.11 7.68 -3.80
N VAL A 57 3.12 8.53 -3.52
CA VAL A 57 3.21 9.56 -2.47
C VAL A 57 3.33 8.93 -1.07
N SER A 58 2.76 7.73 -0.89
CA SER A 58 2.78 7.03 0.40
C SER A 58 4.01 6.13 0.58
N MET A 59 4.75 5.79 -0.48
CA MET A 59 5.94 4.93 -0.41
C MET A 59 7.00 5.41 0.61
N PRO A 60 7.32 6.70 0.74
CA PRO A 60 8.27 7.18 1.75
C PRO A 60 7.87 6.89 3.20
N ARG A 61 6.59 6.57 3.46
CA ARG A 61 6.09 6.19 4.78
C ARG A 61 6.45 4.74 5.15
N ILE A 62 6.86 3.93 4.18
CA ILE A 62 7.52 2.66 4.41
C ILE A 62 8.97 2.97 4.81
N THR A 63 9.18 3.24 6.09
CA THR A 63 10.51 3.60 6.59
C THR A 63 11.48 2.43 6.54
N GLN A 64 12.78 2.71 6.45
CA GLN A 64 13.83 1.68 6.52
C GLN A 64 13.71 0.83 7.79
N VAL A 65 13.35 1.44 8.92
CA VAL A 65 13.13 0.75 10.20
C VAL A 65 11.99 -0.27 10.09
N MET A 66 10.90 0.09 9.41
CA MET A 66 9.77 -0.81 9.16
C MET A 66 10.17 -2.00 8.31
N VAL A 67 10.91 -1.76 7.21
CA VAL A 67 11.44 -2.81 6.33
C VAL A 67 12.40 -3.75 7.09
N GLN A 68 13.28 -3.19 7.92
CA GLN A 68 14.22 -3.97 8.74
C GLN A 68 13.49 -4.85 9.75
N ARG A 69 12.47 -4.32 10.43
CA ARG A 69 11.66 -5.11 11.36
C ARG A 69 10.89 -6.23 10.63
N MET A 70 10.33 -5.95 9.44
CA MET A 70 9.69 -6.98 8.61
C MET A 70 10.69 -8.07 8.22
N LYS A 71 11.88 -7.70 7.77
CA LYS A 71 12.96 -8.64 7.42
C LYS A 71 13.36 -9.50 8.62
N LEU A 72 13.53 -8.90 9.81
CA LEU A 72 13.86 -9.63 11.03
C LEU A 72 12.75 -10.61 11.42
N HIS A 73 11.49 -10.19 11.34
CA HIS A 73 10.34 -11.05 11.62
C HIS A 73 10.28 -12.22 10.63
N ALA A 74 10.42 -11.97 9.33
CA ALA A 74 10.46 -13.01 8.31
C ALA A 74 11.65 -13.98 8.48
N ALA A 75 12.82 -13.47 8.88
CA ALA A 75 14.01 -14.29 9.09
C ALA A 75 13.81 -15.37 10.16
N LYS A 76 13.00 -15.12 11.19
CA LYS A 76 12.66 -16.13 12.21
C LYS A 76 11.96 -17.34 11.60
N PHE A 77 11.01 -17.11 10.70
CA PHE A 77 10.30 -18.19 9.99
C PHE A 77 11.21 -18.92 9.01
N VAL A 78 12.10 -18.22 8.32
CA VAL A 78 13.10 -18.84 7.45
C VAL A 78 14.00 -19.78 8.26
N VAL A 79 14.48 -19.34 9.42
CA VAL A 79 15.31 -20.17 10.31
C VAL A 79 14.54 -21.38 10.83
N ALA A 80 13.29 -21.20 11.28
CA ALA A 80 12.43 -22.31 11.72
C ALA A 80 12.23 -23.35 10.61
N ALA A 81 11.96 -22.89 9.38
CA ALA A 81 11.81 -23.75 8.22
C ALA A 81 13.10 -24.54 7.89
N ILE A 82 14.27 -23.89 7.95
CA ILE A 82 15.57 -24.57 7.77
C ILE A 82 15.78 -25.67 8.82
N ARG A 83 15.29 -25.45 10.03
CA ARG A 83 15.42 -26.39 11.15
C ARG A 83 14.31 -27.44 11.20
N MET A 84 13.38 -27.42 10.24
CA MET A 84 12.20 -28.28 10.24
C MET A 84 11.37 -28.14 11.54
N GLU A 85 11.40 -26.95 12.14
CA GLU A 85 10.55 -26.61 13.29
C GLU A 85 9.11 -26.38 12.81
N ASP A 86 8.12 -26.87 13.56
CA ASP A 86 6.71 -26.66 13.23
C ASP A 86 6.37 -25.17 13.22
N MET A 87 5.97 -24.66 12.05
CA MET A 87 5.54 -23.28 11.89
C MET A 87 4.10 -23.11 12.39
N LYS A 88 3.93 -22.35 13.47
CA LYS A 88 2.60 -21.97 13.96
C LYS A 88 2.14 -20.65 13.34
N TYR A 89 0.96 -20.67 12.74
CA TYR A 89 0.34 -19.47 12.18
C TYR A 89 -0.40 -18.69 13.27
N GLY A 90 -0.04 -17.42 13.47
CA GLY A 90 -0.78 -16.50 14.33
C GLY A 90 -0.40 -16.47 15.81
N GLU A 91 0.72 -17.11 16.21
CA GLU A 91 1.35 -16.89 17.53
C GLU A 91 2.35 -15.71 17.51
#